data_AF-A9WQ40-F1
#
_entry.id   AF-A9WQ40-F1
#
_cell.length_a   1.000
_cell.length_b   1.000
_cell.length_c   1.000
_cell.angle_alpha   90.00
_cell.angle_beta   90.00
_cell.angle_gamma   90.00
#
_symmetry.space_group_name_H-M   'P 1'
#
loop_
_entity.id
_entity.type
_entity.pdbx_description
1 polymer ?
#
loop_
_entity_poly.entity_id
_entity_poly.type
_entity_poly.pdbx_seq_one_letter_code
_entity_poly.pdbx_strand_id
1 'polypeptide(L)'
;MVKQPVSVNGVVRWRDVGLANEAKVAPGAQKKMVVLRHEIGDVLRDLRQRQGRTLREVSHNARVSLGYLSEVERGQKEASSELLSSICSALDVPFSLMLREVSDRLAIAEGVSVPDTVPQEFAARYGRTLDDEISAEFPSPAYN
;
A
#
# COMPACT_ATOMS: atom_id res chain seq x y z
N MET A 1 -20.89 30.31 -7.06
CA MET A 1 -22.04 29.43 -6.71
C MET A 1 -23.11 29.63 -7.76
N VAL A 2 -23.23 28.71 -8.72
CA VAL A 2 -24.16 28.89 -9.86
C VAL A 2 -25.50 28.29 -9.48
N LYS A 3 -26.54 29.11 -9.38
CA LYS A 3 -27.92 28.66 -9.15
C LYS A 3 -28.61 28.52 -10.50
N GLN A 4 -29.23 27.36 -10.74
CA GLN A 4 -30.08 27.18 -11.92
C GLN A 4 -31.55 27.12 -11.50
N PRO A 5 -32.44 27.82 -12.25
CA PRO A 5 -33.87 27.73 -12.01
C PRO A 5 -34.39 26.36 -12.49
N VAL A 6 -35.18 25.69 -11.65
CA VAL A 6 -35.85 24.42 -11.97
C VAL A 6 -37.34 24.55 -11.67
N SER A 7 -38.18 24.14 -12.62
CA SER A 7 -39.63 24.15 -12.48
C SER A 7 -40.13 22.81 -11.97
N VAL A 8 -40.86 22.83 -10.85
CA VAL A 8 -41.57 21.66 -10.31
C VAL A 8 -43.02 22.07 -10.06
N ASN A 9 -43.96 21.39 -10.71
CA ASN A 9 -45.40 21.67 -10.61
C ASN A 9 -45.76 23.16 -10.84
N GLY A 10 -45.13 23.79 -11.83
CA GLY A 10 -45.37 25.20 -12.18
C GLY A 10 -44.73 26.23 -11.25
N VAL A 11 -43.99 25.81 -10.22
CA VAL A 11 -43.27 26.71 -9.31
C VAL A 11 -41.78 26.71 -9.63
N VAL A 12 -41.23 27.88 -9.94
CA VAL A 12 -39.79 28.07 -10.16
C VAL A 12 -39.07 28.04 -8.82
N ARG A 13 -38.20 27.04 -8.62
CA ARG A 13 -37.31 26.93 -7.47
C ARG A 13 -35.86 27.11 -7.93
N TRP A 14 -35.08 27.83 -7.14
CA TRP A 14 -33.65 28.01 -7.38
C TRP A 14 -32.88 26.91 -6.63
N ARG A 15 -32.21 26.02 -7.37
CA ARG A 15 -31.37 24.96 -6.79
C ARG A 15 -29.91 25.35 -6.92
N ASP A 16 -29.16 25.22 -5.82
CA ASP A 16 -27.70 25.32 -5.84
C ASP A 16 -27.13 24.13 -6.62
N VAL A 17 -26.48 24.40 -7.74
CA VAL A 17 -25.77 23.39 -8.53
C VAL A 17 -24.30 23.52 -8.15
N GLY A 18 -23.89 22.78 -7.12
CA GLY A 18 -22.50 22.69 -6.71
C GLY A 18 -21.66 22.03 -7.80
N LEU A 19 -20.47 22.59 -8.07
CA LEU A 19 -19.44 21.92 -8.84
C LEU A 19 -19.13 20.57 -8.17
N ALA A 20 -19.03 19.54 -9.01
CA ALA A 20 -18.61 18.17 -8.74
C ALA A 20 -18.27 17.82 -7.28
N ASN A 21 -19.13 16.97 -6.68
CA ASN A 21 -18.80 15.98 -5.66
C ASN A 21 -17.46 16.18 -4.91
N GLU A 22 -17.34 17.27 -4.17
CA GLU A 22 -16.34 17.34 -3.11
C GLU A 22 -16.81 16.32 -2.07
N ALA A 23 -16.15 15.16 -2.05
CA ALA A 23 -16.31 14.19 -1.00
C ALA A 23 -16.17 14.94 0.33
N LYS A 24 -17.30 15.16 1.01
CA LYS A 24 -17.37 15.71 2.35
C LYS A 24 -16.58 14.76 3.26
N VAL A 25 -15.28 15.00 3.40
CA VAL A 25 -14.51 14.43 4.50
C VAL A 25 -15.07 15.11 5.74
N ALA A 26 -15.90 14.37 6.48
CA ALA A 26 -16.50 14.88 7.70
C ALA A 26 -15.36 15.34 8.64
N PRO A 27 -15.35 16.62 9.08
CA PRO A 27 -14.34 17.09 10.00
C PRO A 27 -14.62 16.46 11.36
N GLY A 28 -13.87 15.42 11.72
CA GLY A 28 -14.02 14.74 13.01
C GLY A 28 -13.79 13.23 13.02
N ALA A 29 -13.49 12.58 11.90
CA ALA A 29 -12.96 11.21 11.95
C ALA A 29 -11.59 11.25 12.63
N GLN A 30 -11.56 10.98 13.93
CA GLN A 30 -10.34 10.85 14.72
C GLN A 30 -9.41 9.90 13.96
N LYS A 31 -8.31 10.43 13.39
CA LYS A 31 -7.32 9.62 12.69
C LYS A 31 -6.76 8.64 13.72
N LYS A 32 -7.26 7.40 13.69
CA LYS A 32 -6.91 6.38 14.68
C LYS A 32 -5.39 6.21 14.58
N MET A 33 -4.69 6.37 15.69
CA MET A 33 -3.24 6.26 15.70
C MET A 33 -2.86 4.86 15.21
N VAL A 34 -2.21 4.78 14.05
CA VAL A 34 -1.78 3.52 13.47
C VAL A 34 -0.48 3.11 14.14
N VAL A 35 -0.38 1.84 14.52
CA VAL A 35 0.76 1.30 15.23
C VAL A 35 1.45 0.31 14.31
N LEU A 36 2.67 0.66 13.89
CA LEU A 36 3.41 -0.05 12.85
C LEU A 36 3.55 -1.56 13.12
N ARG A 37 3.87 -1.97 14.35
CA ARG A 37 4.01 -3.40 14.69
C ARG A 37 2.73 -4.21 14.51
N HIS A 38 1.54 -3.61 14.62
CA HIS A 38 0.29 -4.33 14.35
C HIS A 38 0.17 -4.60 12.86
N GLU A 39 0.42 -3.59 12.01
CA GLU A 39 0.37 -3.75 10.55
C GLU A 39 1.42 -4.75 10.04
N ILE A 40 2.64 -4.71 10.58
CA ILE A 40 3.68 -5.71 10.30
C ILE A 40 3.22 -7.10 10.73
N GLY A 41 2.70 -7.24 11.95
CA GLY A 41 2.22 -8.51 12.48
C GLY A 41 1.12 -9.12 11.64
N ASP A 42 0.14 -8.31 11.21
CA ASP A 42 -0.97 -8.75 10.38
C ASP A 42 -0.52 -9.14 8.97
N VAL A 43 0.42 -8.41 8.36
CA VAL A 43 1.00 -8.79 7.06
C VAL A 43 1.74 -10.13 7.15
N LEU A 44 2.58 -10.31 8.16
CA LEU A 44 3.32 -11.57 8.35
C LEU A 44 2.35 -12.75 8.57
N ARG A 45 1.31 -12.54 9.39
CA ARG A 45 0.27 -13.53 9.64
C ARG A 45 -0.47 -13.89 8.35
N ASP A 46 -0.86 -12.92 7.55
CA ASP A 46 -1.57 -13.15 6.30
C ASP A 46 -0.72 -13.88 5.28
N LEU A 47 0.56 -13.49 5.11
CA LEU A 47 1.50 -14.21 4.25
C LEU A 47 1.62 -15.68 4.66
N ARG A 48 1.80 -15.93 5.97
CA ARG A 48 1.88 -17.30 6.51
C ARG A 48 0.59 -18.09 6.26
N GLN A 49 -0.57 -17.48 6.50
CA GLN A 49 -1.86 -18.14 6.33
C GLN A 49 -2.20 -18.41 4.86
N ARG A 50 -1.88 -17.49 3.94
CA ARG A 50 -2.01 -17.69 2.49
C ARG A 50 -1.19 -18.88 1.99
N GLN A 51 -0.04 -19.14 2.61
CA GLN A 51 0.80 -20.31 2.32
C GLN A 51 0.33 -21.61 3.01
N GLY A 52 -0.70 -21.55 3.86
CA GLY A 52 -1.17 -22.71 4.63
C GLY A 52 -0.18 -23.19 5.70
N ARG A 53 0.80 -22.36 6.09
CA ARG A 53 1.87 -22.74 7.02
C ARG A 53 1.52 -22.46 8.47
N THR A 54 2.01 -23.30 9.36
CA THR A 54 1.80 -23.15 10.80
C THR A 54 2.84 -22.21 11.42
N LEU A 55 2.51 -21.63 12.58
CA LEU A 55 3.48 -20.87 13.38
C LEU A 55 4.73 -21.71 13.70
N ARG A 56 4.55 -23.01 13.97
CA ARG A 56 5.65 -23.92 14.30
C ARG A 56 6.64 -24.03 13.15
N GLU A 57 6.16 -24.29 11.93
CA GLU A 57 6.99 -24.40 10.73
C GLU A 57 7.79 -23.13 10.45
N VAL A 58 7.13 -21.97 10.47
CA VAL A 58 7.78 -20.68 10.19
C VAL A 58 8.77 -20.32 11.29
N SER A 59 8.38 -20.47 12.56
CA SER A 59 9.27 -20.18 13.70
C SER A 59 10.55 -21.03 13.68
N HIS A 60 10.43 -22.31 13.31
CA HIS A 60 11.56 -23.22 13.18
C HIS A 60 12.54 -22.74 12.10
N ASN A 61 12.03 -22.45 10.90
CA ASN A 61 12.86 -21.98 9.77
C ASN A 61 13.46 -20.59 10.03
N ALA A 62 12.73 -19.70 10.72
CA ALA A 62 13.19 -18.37 11.09
C ALA A 62 14.13 -18.36 12.31
N ARG A 63 14.39 -19.51 12.95
CA ARG A 63 15.20 -19.65 14.17
C ARG A 63 14.74 -18.75 15.33
N VAL A 64 13.43 -18.60 15.47
CA VAL A 64 12.78 -17.88 16.59
C VAL A 64 11.88 -18.82 17.37
N SER A 65 11.50 -18.45 18.59
CA SER A 65 10.53 -19.24 19.33
C SER A 65 9.12 -19.09 18.72
N LEU A 66 8.32 -20.15 18.78
CA LEU A 66 6.91 -20.12 18.36
C LEU A 66 6.13 -19.02 19.10
N GLY A 67 6.37 -18.89 20.40
CA GLY A 67 5.75 -17.86 21.24
C GLY A 67 6.11 -16.46 20.77
N TYR A 68 7.39 -16.21 20.46
CA TYR A 68 7.84 -14.92 19.95
C TYR A 68 7.19 -14.58 18.60
N LEU A 69 7.16 -15.51 17.63
CA LEU A 69 6.48 -15.28 16.35
C LEU A 69 4.98 -15.00 16.55
N SER A 70 4.32 -15.71 17.46
CA SER A 70 2.92 -15.46 17.81
C SER A 70 2.69 -14.08 18.44
N GLU A 71 3.61 -13.60 19.27
CA GLU A 71 3.55 -12.24 19.81
C GLU A 71 3.77 -11.17 18.74
N VAL A 72 4.70 -11.40 17.80
CA VAL A 72 4.94 -10.52 16.65
C VAL A 72 3.71 -10.42 15.74
N GLU A 73 3.11 -11.55 15.37
CA GLU A 73 1.90 -11.58 14.52
C GLU A 73 0.67 -10.93 15.17
N ARG A 74 0.67 -10.77 16.50
CA ARG A 74 -0.37 -10.05 17.25
C ARG A 74 0.02 -8.60 17.56
N GLY A 75 1.15 -8.13 17.00
CA GLY A 75 1.77 -6.84 17.27
C GLY A 75 1.97 -6.55 18.76
N GLN A 76 2.35 -7.56 19.54
CA GLN A 76 2.73 -7.41 20.96
C GLN A 76 4.24 -7.18 21.14
N LYS A 77 5.03 -7.41 20.09
CA LYS A 77 6.48 -7.21 20.07
C LYS A 77 6.90 -6.35 18.89
N GLU A 78 7.86 -5.48 19.16
CA GLU A 78 8.65 -4.80 18.13
C GLU A 78 9.79 -5.75 17.74
N ALA A 79 9.71 -6.35 16.55
CA ALA A 79 10.77 -7.20 16.03
C ALA A 79 11.89 -6.34 15.43
N SER A 80 13.14 -6.76 15.62
CA SER A 80 14.26 -6.09 14.94
C SER A 80 14.22 -6.34 13.44
N SER A 81 14.90 -5.49 12.65
CA SER A 81 14.98 -5.66 11.20
C SER A 81 15.59 -7.02 10.80
N GLU A 82 16.55 -7.53 11.56
CA GLU A 82 17.17 -8.85 11.35
C GLU A 82 16.17 -9.99 11.58
N LEU A 83 15.33 -9.88 12.61
CA LEU A 83 14.29 -10.87 12.89
C LEU A 83 13.18 -10.83 11.83
N LEU A 84 12.76 -9.63 11.40
CA LEU A 84 11.81 -9.48 10.30
C LEU A 84 12.35 -10.08 9.00
N SER A 85 13.62 -9.83 8.67
CA SER A 85 14.29 -10.42 7.52
C SER A 85 14.34 -11.95 7.62
N SER A 86 14.64 -12.50 8.81
CA SER A 86 14.66 -13.95 9.05
C SER A 86 13.28 -14.59 8.88
N ILE A 87 12.22 -13.93 9.35
CA ILE A 87 10.83 -14.39 9.17
C ILE A 87 10.42 -14.32 7.70
N CYS A 88 10.74 -13.23 7.00
CA CYS A 88 10.44 -13.09 5.57
C CYS A 88 11.16 -14.15 4.73
N SER A 89 12.42 -14.42 5.04
CA SER A 89 13.20 -15.50 4.42
C SER A 89 12.57 -16.87 4.71
N ALA A 90 12.14 -17.12 5.95
CA ALA A 90 11.44 -18.35 6.30
C ALA A 90 10.10 -18.52 5.58
N LEU A 91 9.45 -17.43 5.18
CA LEU A 91 8.23 -17.37 4.38
C LEU A 91 8.50 -17.34 2.86
N ASP A 92 9.75 -17.37 2.40
CA ASP A 92 10.10 -17.24 0.98
C ASP A 92 9.52 -15.95 0.33
N VAL A 93 9.46 -14.85 1.10
CA VAL A 93 8.98 -13.55 0.65
C VAL A 93 10.11 -12.51 0.69
N PRO A 94 10.38 -11.77 -0.41
CA PRO A 94 11.29 -10.63 -0.37
C PRO A 94 10.86 -9.60 0.68
N PHE A 95 11.80 -9.14 1.51
CA PHE A 95 11.52 -8.17 2.58
C PHE A 95 10.87 -6.87 2.05
N SER A 96 11.26 -6.43 0.86
CA SER A 96 10.68 -5.26 0.18
C SER A 96 9.20 -5.44 -0.16
N LEU A 97 8.77 -6.65 -0.57
CA LEU A 97 7.36 -6.92 -0.87
C LEU A 97 6.53 -6.95 0.41
N MET A 98 7.07 -7.49 1.50
CA MET A 98 6.42 -7.42 2.81
C MET A 98 6.22 -5.96 3.24
N LEU A 99 7.26 -5.12 3.14
CA LEU A 99 7.18 -3.70 3.46
C LEU A 99 6.21 -2.93 2.55
N ARG A 100 6.09 -3.32 1.28
CA ARG A 100 5.10 -2.74 0.37
C ARG A 100 3.69 -3.02 0.85
N GLU A 101 3.37 -4.26 1.23
CA GLU A 101 2.02 -4.59 1.72
C GLU A 101 1.73 -3.93 3.07
N VAL A 102 2.74 -3.74 3.93
CA VAL A 102 2.61 -2.91 5.14
C VAL A 102 2.30 -1.46 4.78
N SER A 103 3.02 -0.88 3.81
CA SER A 103 2.78 0.48 3.33
C SER A 103 1.36 0.65 2.77
N ASP A 104 0.88 -0.33 1.99
CA ASP A 104 -0.47 -0.30 1.42
C ASP A 104 -1.54 -0.29 2.53
N ARG A 105 -1.35 -1.09 3.60
CA ARG A 105 -2.26 -1.08 4.77
C ARG A 105 -2.20 0.22 5.56
N LEU A 106 -1.00 0.74 5.81
CA LEU A 106 -0.82 2.03 6.47
C LEU A 106 -1.54 3.14 5.71
N ALA A 107 -1.38 3.18 4.38
CA ALA A 107 -2.05 4.16 3.53
C ALA A 107 -3.57 4.10 3.68
N ILE A 108 -4.16 2.89 3.65
CA ILE A 108 -5.60 2.68 3.87
C ILE A 108 -6.01 3.17 5.27
N ALA A 109 -5.26 2.79 6.31
CA ALA A 109 -5.56 3.16 7.69
C ALA A 109 -5.45 4.69 7.93
N GLU A 110 -4.55 5.35 7.21
CA GLU A 110 -4.37 6.79 7.26
C GLU A 110 -5.34 7.57 6.35
N GLY A 111 -6.13 6.88 5.54
CA GLY A 111 -6.97 7.50 4.51
C GLY A 111 -6.16 8.17 3.39
N VAL A 112 -4.91 7.74 3.20
CA VAL A 112 -4.02 8.21 2.13
C VAL A 112 -4.23 7.32 0.92
N SER A 113 -4.61 7.92 -0.20
CA SER A 113 -4.56 7.25 -1.50
C SER A 113 -3.19 7.52 -2.11
N VAL A 114 -2.37 6.48 -2.25
CA VAL A 114 -1.11 6.54 -3.01
C VAL A 114 -1.44 6.09 -4.44
N PRO A 115 -1.36 6.97 -5.44
CA PRO A 115 -1.54 6.57 -6.83
C PRO A 115 -0.46 5.55 -7.22
N ASP A 116 -0.85 4.45 -7.87
CA ASP A 116 0.07 3.43 -8.41
C ASP A 116 0.55 3.77 -9.82
N THR A 117 0.06 4.87 -10.38
CA THR A 117 0.43 5.40 -11.70
C THR A 117 1.28 6.65 -11.60
N VAL A 118 2.22 6.79 -12.53
CA VAL A 118 2.93 8.04 -12.75
C VAL A 118 2.04 8.98 -13.57
N PRO A 119 1.89 10.27 -13.18
CA PRO A 119 1.23 11.26 -14.01
C PRO A 119 1.82 11.30 -15.42
N GLN A 120 0.96 11.45 -16.44
CA GLN A 120 1.35 11.33 -17.84
C GLN A 120 2.45 12.34 -18.23
N GLU A 121 2.44 13.53 -17.63
CA GLU A 121 3.46 14.56 -17.81
C GLU A 121 4.85 14.12 -17.32
N PHE A 122 4.93 13.36 -16.24
CA PHE A 122 6.18 12.84 -15.71
C PHE A 122 6.66 11.63 -16.51
N ALA A 123 5.75 10.74 -16.92
CA ALA A 123 6.09 9.66 -17.84
C ALA A 123 6.64 10.20 -19.17
N ALA A 124 6.01 11.25 -19.72
CA ALA A 124 6.47 11.88 -20.97
C ALA A 124 7.82 12.59 -20.82
N ARG A 125 8.07 13.25 -19.67
CA ARG A 125 9.29 14.01 -19.42
C ARG A 125 10.49 13.15 -19.01
N TYR A 126 10.26 12.07 -18.26
CA TYR A 126 11.32 11.27 -17.61
C TYR A 126 11.34 9.80 -18.06
N GLY A 127 10.33 9.31 -18.77
CA GLY A 127 10.25 7.90 -19.18
C GLY A 127 11.19 7.49 -20.32
N ARG A 128 11.93 8.43 -20.92
CA ARG A 128 12.81 8.15 -22.09
C ARG A 128 14.29 7.98 -21.77
N THR A 129 14.75 8.28 -20.55
CA THR A 129 16.20 8.29 -20.29
C THR A 129 16.82 6.92 -20.11
N LEU A 130 16.08 5.91 -19.62
CA LEU A 130 16.65 4.57 -19.38
C LEU A 130 16.87 3.77 -20.68
N ASP A 131 15.91 3.79 -21.60
CA ASP A 131 16.03 3.02 -22.86
C ASP A 131 17.08 3.61 -23.80
N ASP A 132 17.18 4.95 -23.87
CA ASP A 132 18.16 5.63 -24.72
C ASP A 132 19.60 5.48 -24.19
N GLU A 133 19.80 5.52 -22.87
CA GLU A 133 21.12 5.30 -22.23
C GLU A 133 21.60 3.85 -22.38
N ILE A 134 20.72 2.87 -22.15
CA ILE A 134 21.05 1.44 -22.31
C ILE A 134 21.28 1.08 -23.79
N SER A 135 20.49 1.63 -24.71
CA SER A 135 20.63 1.37 -26.15
C SER A 135 21.91 1.99 -26.73
N ALA A 136 22.37 3.11 -26.16
CA ALA A 136 23.65 3.73 -26.54
C ALA A 136 24.86 2.92 -26.02
N GLU A 137 24.74 2.28 -24.86
CA GLU A 137 25.82 1.50 -24.23
C GLU A 137 25.92 0.07 -24.79
N PHE A 138 24.80 -0.50 -25.24
CA PHE A 138 24.74 -1.85 -25.83
C PHE A 138 23.99 -1.85 -27.17
N PRO A 139 24.61 -1.35 -28.27
CA PRO A 139 23.99 -1.42 -29.58
C PRO A 139 23.73 -2.88 -29.96
N SER A 140 22.49 -3.16 -30.39
CA SER A 140 22.08 -4.51 -30.80
C SER A 140 22.98 -4.99 -31.95
N PRO A 141 23.56 -6.20 -31.88
CA PRO A 141 24.40 -6.71 -32.95
C PRO A 141 23.55 -6.84 -34.21
N ALA A 142 24.01 -6.21 -35.30
CA ALA A 142 23.39 -6.33 -36.60
C ALA A 142 23.45 -7.80 -37.06
N TYR A 143 22.32 -8.50 -36.94
CA TYR A 143 22.15 -9.77 -37.62
C TYR A 143 21.85 -9.46 -39.09
N ASN A 144 22.78 -9.85 -39.97
CA ASN A 144 22.61 -9.87 -41.42
C ASN A 144 21.69 -11.02 -41.86
#